data_AF-A0A2S3HDT9-F1
#
_entry.id   AF-A0A2S3HDT9-F1
#
_cell.length_a   1.000
_cell.length_b   1.000
_cell.length_c   1.000
_cell.angle_alpha   90.00
_cell.angle_beta   90.00
_cell.angle_gamma   90.00
#
_symmetry.space_group_name_H-M   'P 1'
#
loop_
_entity.id
_entity.type
_entity.pdbx_description
1 polymer ?
#
loop_
_entity_poly.entity_id
_entity_poly.type
_entity_poly.pdbx_seq_one_letter_code
_entity_poly.pdbx_strand_id
1 'polypeptide(L)'
;MKAREDACVLRYSNESFFSVADLTSAFHVSDTSNSSVTNVAGVNATLWSLMSRLAAEAAVSELRLAKGSQVYKGSKGISQVIYGLAQCTRDLNASECSRCLTYFVEELLSSSFSVEINDAVKGYSCNVAYKIGEDFDSYLFHEKDPSPRTRPTLGIVAGVTGGSIAFVICTGTLVCILLRHRSIKAREREVDVFDDDPLEDNTFDKGTGPRRFRYRELATAAGFFSDEEKLGEGGFGSVYKGYLKDMDLRVAIKRVSKSSQQGRKEYISKVKIISRLRHRNLVQLIGWCHGSGELLLVYELMPNGSLNSHIHS
;
A
#
# COMPACT_ATOMS: atom_id res chain seq x y z
N MET A 1 -8.80 16.05 0.03
CA MET A 1 -7.68 16.07 -0.93
C MET A 1 -6.45 16.61 -0.21
N LYS A 2 -5.58 15.73 0.31
CA LYS A 2 -4.27 16.04 0.89
C LYS A 2 -3.32 14.93 0.41
N ALA A 3 -3.10 14.87 -0.89
CA ALA A 3 -2.49 13.73 -1.58
C ALA A 3 -1.18 14.09 -2.31
N ARG A 4 -0.55 15.21 -1.97
CA ARG A 4 0.67 15.68 -2.65
C ARG A 4 1.97 15.32 -1.92
N GLU A 5 1.90 14.93 -0.64
CA GLU A 5 3.09 14.70 0.19
C GLU A 5 3.69 13.28 0.00
N ASP A 6 2.90 12.30 -0.46
CA ASP A 6 3.28 10.89 -0.53
C ASP A 6 3.55 10.39 -1.95
N ALA A 7 4.24 11.17 -2.79
CA ALA A 7 4.66 10.69 -4.10
C ALA A 7 5.61 9.48 -3.91
N CYS A 8 5.13 8.26 -4.22
CA CYS A 8 5.94 7.05 -4.22
C CYS A 8 6.66 6.90 -5.56
N VAL A 9 7.95 6.58 -5.52
CA VAL A 9 8.75 6.34 -6.73
C VAL A 9 8.76 4.84 -7.03
N LEU A 10 8.32 4.46 -8.23
CA LEU A 10 8.28 3.07 -8.69
C LEU A 10 9.31 2.85 -9.80
N ARG A 11 10.15 1.80 -9.67
CA ARG A 11 11.17 1.42 -10.67
C ARG A 11 10.85 0.06 -11.29
N TYR A 12 10.99 -0.03 -12.62
CA TYR A 12 11.10 -1.28 -13.35
C TYR A 12 12.43 -1.28 -14.12
N SER A 13 13.22 -2.35 -14.03
CA SER A 13 14.47 -2.49 -14.78
C SER A 13 14.71 -3.95 -15.13
N ASN A 14 15.38 -4.17 -16.26
CA ASN A 14 15.87 -5.47 -16.71
C ASN A 14 17.26 -5.81 -16.13
N GLU A 15 17.91 -4.86 -15.47
CA GLU A 15 19.21 -5.01 -14.81
C GLU A 15 19.03 -5.12 -13.29
N SER A 16 20.00 -5.72 -12.59
CA SER A 16 20.01 -5.72 -11.12
C SER A 16 20.29 -4.32 -10.58
N PHE A 17 19.46 -3.87 -9.66
CA PHE A 17 19.58 -2.56 -8.98
C PHE A 17 19.65 -2.71 -7.45
N PHE A 18 19.91 -3.92 -6.95
CA PHE A 18 20.09 -4.18 -5.53
C PHE A 18 21.53 -3.89 -5.09
N SER A 19 21.67 -3.45 -3.84
CA SER A 19 22.93 -3.26 -3.12
C SER A 19 23.89 -2.20 -3.67
N VAL A 20 23.50 -1.48 -4.73
CA VAL A 20 24.23 -0.35 -5.30
C VAL A 20 23.29 0.84 -5.41
N ALA A 21 23.71 1.99 -4.91
CA ALA A 21 22.91 3.21 -4.95
C ALA A 21 22.83 3.80 -6.35
N ASP A 22 21.61 4.04 -6.81
CA ASP A 22 21.30 4.77 -8.04
C ASP A 22 21.24 6.27 -7.76
N LEU A 23 22.17 7.02 -8.36
CA LEU A 23 22.23 8.48 -8.27
C LEU A 23 21.68 9.18 -9.53
N THR A 24 21.31 8.41 -10.57
CA THR A 24 20.97 8.96 -11.89
C THR A 24 19.55 9.52 -11.96
N SER A 25 18.71 9.20 -10.97
CA SER A 25 17.30 9.53 -10.96
C SER A 25 16.95 10.31 -9.70
N ALA A 26 16.78 11.62 -9.87
CA ALA A 26 16.35 12.55 -8.83
C ALA A 26 15.00 13.18 -9.23
N PHE A 27 13.99 13.01 -8.39
CA PHE A 27 12.65 13.55 -8.54
C PHE A 27 12.41 14.58 -7.44
N HIS A 28 12.32 15.85 -7.82
CA HIS A 28 12.04 16.95 -6.90
C HIS A 28 10.54 17.04 -6.62
N VAL A 29 10.18 17.15 -5.34
CA VAL A 29 8.80 17.25 -4.88
C VAL A 29 8.69 18.46 -3.94
N SER A 30 8.24 19.57 -4.51
CA SER A 30 7.97 20.82 -3.82
C SER A 30 6.47 21.03 -3.59
N ASP A 31 6.09 21.63 -2.45
CA ASP A 31 4.74 22.17 -2.25
C ASP A 31 4.76 23.71 -2.26
N THR A 32 4.35 24.27 -3.40
CA THR A 32 4.20 25.70 -3.63
C THR A 32 2.95 26.25 -2.93
N SER A 33 2.88 26.12 -1.60
CA SER A 33 2.10 27.05 -0.80
C SER A 33 2.90 28.35 -0.72
N ASN A 34 2.25 29.49 -0.92
CA ASN A 34 2.81 30.76 -1.39
C ASN A 34 3.72 31.52 -0.39
N SER A 35 4.53 30.82 0.39
CA SER A 35 5.27 31.35 1.53
C SER A 35 6.75 30.99 1.45
N SER A 36 7.54 31.89 0.87
CA SER A 36 9.01 31.82 0.87
C SER A 36 9.58 32.28 2.22
N VAL A 37 10.63 31.62 2.71
CA VAL A 37 11.32 32.02 3.94
C VAL A 37 12.25 33.22 3.67
N THR A 38 12.16 34.24 4.52
CA THR A 38 12.84 35.56 4.38
C THR A 38 14.30 35.60 4.88
N ASN A 39 14.75 34.60 5.66
CA ASN A 39 16.16 34.46 6.10
C ASN A 39 16.81 33.23 5.45
N VAL A 40 17.13 33.36 4.17
CA VAL A 40 17.60 32.26 3.31
C VAL A 40 18.93 31.66 3.80
N ALA A 41 19.89 32.49 4.24
CA ALA A 41 21.23 32.02 4.60
C ALA A 41 21.27 31.22 5.92
N GLY A 42 20.60 31.70 6.98
CA GLY A 42 20.57 31.01 8.27
C GLY A 42 19.78 29.70 8.22
N VAL A 43 18.75 29.65 7.37
CA VAL A 43 17.97 28.43 7.13
C VAL A 43 18.80 27.42 6.36
N ASN A 44 19.51 27.83 5.30
CA ASN A 44 20.32 26.91 4.51
C ASN A 44 21.43 26.25 5.35
N ALA A 45 22.12 27.01 6.21
CA ALA A 45 23.14 26.45 7.12
C ALA A 45 22.55 25.45 8.12
N THR A 46 21.40 25.76 8.71
CA THR A 46 20.72 24.85 9.66
C THR A 46 20.23 23.59 8.96
N LEU A 47 19.69 23.75 7.76
CA LEU A 47 19.19 22.65 6.95
C LEU A 47 20.32 21.72 6.49
N TRP A 48 21.45 22.28 6.06
CA TRP A 48 22.64 21.50 5.72
C TRP A 48 23.14 20.66 6.90
N SER A 49 23.24 21.28 8.07
CA SER A 49 23.63 20.61 9.32
C SER A 49 22.67 19.48 9.68
N LEU A 50 21.35 19.75 9.67
CA LEU A 50 20.32 18.77 9.99
C LEU A 50 20.36 17.59 9.01
N MET A 51 20.32 17.85 7.71
CA MET A 51 20.21 16.82 6.68
C MET A 51 21.49 15.98 6.56
N SER A 52 22.67 16.59 6.70
CA SER A 52 23.95 15.87 6.72
C SER A 52 24.04 14.90 7.91
N ARG A 53 23.56 15.34 9.09
CA ARG A 53 23.53 14.49 10.29
C ARG A 53 22.55 13.34 10.10
N LEU A 54 21.34 13.61 9.61
CA LEU A 54 20.34 12.56 9.35
C LEU A 54 20.80 11.56 8.30
N ALA A 55 21.53 12.01 7.27
CA ALA A 55 22.13 11.12 6.27
C ALA A 55 23.11 10.12 6.92
N ALA A 56 23.98 10.59 7.82
CA ALA A 56 24.92 9.75 8.54
C ALA A 56 24.22 8.78 9.51
N GLU A 57 23.20 9.25 10.24
CA GLU A 57 22.41 8.43 11.17
C GLU A 57 21.62 7.33 10.40
N ALA A 58 21.01 7.68 9.27
CA ALA A 58 20.27 6.74 8.44
C ALA A 58 21.20 5.66 7.82
N ALA A 59 22.43 6.03 7.46
CA ALA A 59 23.39 5.10 6.87
C ALA A 59 23.82 3.97 7.82
N VAL A 60 23.79 4.19 9.13
CA VAL A 60 24.16 3.18 10.14
C VAL A 60 22.95 2.58 10.88
N SER A 61 21.75 3.13 10.67
CA SER A 61 20.49 2.64 11.24
C SER A 61 20.07 1.31 10.61
N GLU A 62 19.57 0.36 11.43
CA GLU A 62 19.04 -0.93 10.96
C GLU A 62 17.86 -0.78 9.98
N LEU A 63 17.09 0.30 10.14
CA LEU A 63 15.94 0.63 9.29
C LEU A 63 16.32 1.45 8.06
N ARG A 64 17.60 1.84 7.92
CA ARG A 64 18.05 2.72 6.84
C ARG A 64 17.30 4.04 6.78
N LEU A 65 16.93 4.53 7.96
CA LEU A 65 16.04 5.67 8.15
C LEU A 65 16.51 6.48 9.36
N ALA A 66 16.47 7.80 9.23
CA ALA A 66 16.59 8.74 10.33
C ALA A 66 15.58 9.88 10.17
N LYS A 67 15.01 10.32 11.30
CA LYS A 67 14.16 11.50 11.44
C LYS A 67 14.76 12.40 12.51
N GLY A 68 14.60 13.70 12.38
CA GLY A 68 15.02 14.61 13.43
C GLY A 68 14.64 16.05 13.13
N SER A 69 14.93 16.92 14.08
CA SER A 69 14.58 18.33 13.96
C SER A 69 15.68 19.24 14.48
N GLN A 70 15.66 20.50 14.03
CA GLN A 70 16.55 21.53 14.51
C GLN A 70 15.83 22.88 14.56
N VAL A 71 16.03 23.60 15.67
CA VAL A 71 15.51 24.96 15.85
C VAL A 71 16.39 25.95 15.09
N TYR A 72 15.78 26.89 14.38
CA TYR A 72 16.46 28.03 13.77
C TYR A 72 15.79 29.36 14.16
N LYS A 73 16.57 30.44 14.09
CA LYS A 73 16.08 31.79 14.34
C LYS A 73 15.58 32.41 13.03
N GLY A 74 14.26 32.55 12.91
CA GLY A 74 13.63 33.17 11.75
C GLY A 74 13.78 34.69 11.70
N SER A 75 13.32 35.30 10.61
CA SER A 75 13.21 36.76 10.52
C SER A 75 12.28 37.28 11.63
N LYS A 76 12.67 38.35 12.33
CA LYS A 76 11.99 38.96 13.50
C LYS A 76 12.25 38.27 14.86
N GLY A 77 13.23 37.37 14.97
CA GLY A 77 13.64 36.78 16.26
C GLY A 77 12.74 35.67 16.80
N ILE A 78 11.75 35.25 16.00
CA ILE A 78 10.87 34.12 16.32
C ILE A 78 11.61 32.83 15.97
N SER A 79 11.68 31.91 16.94
CA SER A 79 12.28 30.59 16.73
C SER A 79 11.29 29.68 16.00
N GLN A 80 11.75 28.97 14.98
CA GLN A 80 10.99 27.99 14.22
C GLN A 80 11.75 26.66 14.18
N VAL A 81 11.07 25.57 13.86
CA VAL A 81 11.65 24.22 13.82
C VAL A 81 11.65 23.70 12.40
N ILE A 82 12.79 23.15 11.97
CA ILE A 82 12.94 22.40 10.74
C ILE A 82 12.91 20.92 11.11
N TYR A 83 12.06 20.14 10.45
CA TYR A 83 12.02 18.69 10.53
C TYR A 83 12.65 18.12 9.27
N GLY A 84 13.45 17.07 9.43
CA GLY A 84 14.14 16.39 8.34
C GLY A 84 13.94 14.89 8.40
N LEU A 85 13.99 14.27 7.23
CA LEU A 85 13.92 12.82 7.04
C LEU A 85 14.93 12.39 5.98
N ALA A 86 15.67 11.33 6.27
CA ALA A 86 16.61 10.70 5.36
C ALA A 86 16.38 9.19 5.36
N GLN A 87 16.16 8.59 4.19
CA GLN A 87 15.91 7.16 4.06
C GLN A 87 16.57 6.58 2.81
N CYS A 88 17.17 5.40 2.94
CA CYS A 88 17.64 4.62 1.81
C CYS A 88 17.01 3.22 1.82
N THR A 89 17.10 2.50 0.71
CA THR A 89 16.54 1.14 0.61
C THR A 89 17.36 0.15 1.47
N ARG A 90 16.69 -0.83 2.07
CA ARG A 90 17.30 -1.75 3.06
C ARG A 90 18.37 -2.69 2.50
N ASP A 91 18.42 -2.84 1.18
CA ASP A 91 19.39 -3.65 0.45
C ASP A 91 20.77 -2.97 0.31
N LEU A 92 20.86 -1.66 0.55
CA LEU A 92 22.12 -0.92 0.52
C LEU A 92 22.92 -1.14 1.81
N ASN A 93 24.24 -1.26 1.67
CA ASN A 93 25.15 -1.24 2.81
C ASN A 93 25.36 0.19 3.36
N ALA A 94 26.08 0.34 4.48
CA ALA A 94 26.31 1.67 5.11
C ALA A 94 26.96 2.68 4.16
N SER A 95 27.97 2.23 3.40
CA SER A 95 28.69 3.07 2.44
C SER A 95 27.79 3.55 1.31
N GLU A 96 27.03 2.65 0.68
CA GLU A 96 26.16 2.97 -0.44
C GLU A 96 24.97 3.84 -0.02
N CYS A 97 24.40 3.57 1.16
CA CYS A 97 23.37 4.41 1.74
C CYS A 97 23.88 5.83 2.00
N SER A 98 25.06 5.96 2.64
CA SER A 98 25.69 7.26 2.89
C SER A 98 25.96 7.99 1.58
N ARG A 99 26.52 7.31 0.57
CA ARG A 99 26.80 7.87 -0.76
C ARG A 99 25.54 8.43 -1.42
N CYS A 100 24.44 7.68 -1.36
CA CYS A 100 23.15 8.10 -1.91
C CYS A 100 22.59 9.32 -1.20
N LEU A 101 22.52 9.26 0.13
CA LEU A 101 21.92 10.32 0.93
C LEU A 101 22.73 11.61 0.84
N THR A 102 24.07 11.54 0.89
CA THR A 102 24.93 12.72 0.71
C THR A 102 24.69 13.38 -0.64
N TYR A 103 24.63 12.59 -1.72
CA TYR A 103 24.36 13.11 -3.05
C TYR A 103 22.99 13.82 -3.13
N PHE A 104 21.93 13.25 -2.54
CA PHE A 104 20.62 13.91 -2.55
C PHE A 104 20.49 15.08 -1.58
N VAL A 105 21.25 15.11 -0.48
CA VAL A 105 21.36 16.31 0.37
C VAL A 105 21.99 17.46 -0.42
N GLU A 106 23.04 17.18 -1.21
CA GLU A 106 23.63 18.17 -2.12
C GLU A 106 22.61 18.64 -3.17
N GLU A 107 21.91 17.71 -3.81
CA GLU A 107 20.88 18.01 -4.81
C GLU A 107 19.75 18.90 -4.24
N LEU A 108 19.21 18.52 -3.07
CA LEU A 108 18.13 19.23 -2.37
C LEU A 108 18.53 20.66 -1.99
N LEU A 109 19.80 20.89 -1.67
CA LEU A 109 20.30 22.17 -1.17
C LEU A 109 21.02 23.00 -2.24
N SER A 110 21.21 22.43 -3.45
CA SER A 110 21.77 23.12 -4.60
C SER A 110 20.83 24.18 -5.20
N SER A 111 19.51 24.07 -4.96
CA SER A 111 18.46 25.00 -5.40
C SER A 111 18.48 26.33 -4.62
N SER A 112 19.58 27.07 -4.78
CA SER A 112 19.96 28.25 -3.99
C SER A 112 19.07 29.51 -4.18
N PHE A 113 17.92 29.42 -4.86
CA PHE A 113 17.12 30.60 -5.22
C PHE A 113 15.90 30.85 -4.33
N SER A 114 15.38 29.81 -3.66
CA SER A 114 14.27 29.93 -2.72
C SER A 114 14.20 28.73 -1.78
N VAL A 115 14.20 28.98 -0.46
CA VAL A 115 13.86 27.92 0.50
C VAL A 115 12.35 27.82 0.58
N GLU A 116 11.82 26.70 0.10
CA GLU A 116 10.42 26.34 0.24
C GLU A 116 10.12 25.85 1.65
N ILE A 117 8.84 25.83 2.06
CA ILE A 117 8.47 25.33 3.39
C ILE A 117 8.65 23.82 3.48
N ASN A 118 8.37 23.13 2.38
CA ASN A 118 8.42 21.69 2.26
C ASN A 118 9.08 21.33 0.92
N ASP A 119 10.17 20.58 0.97
CA ASP A 119 10.83 20.10 -0.24
C ASP A 119 11.42 18.71 0.00
N ALA A 120 11.50 17.93 -1.07
CA ALA A 120 12.02 16.58 -1.05
C ALA A 120 12.68 16.22 -2.38
N VAL A 121 13.79 15.49 -2.29
CA VAL A 121 14.39 14.80 -3.43
C VAL A 121 14.21 13.31 -3.21
N LYS A 122 13.47 12.68 -4.12
CA LYS A 122 13.23 11.23 -4.11
C LYS A 122 13.97 10.60 -5.28
N GLY A 123 14.54 9.43 -5.07
CA GLY A 123 15.12 8.60 -6.11
C GLY A 123 14.77 7.14 -5.87
N TYR A 124 15.37 6.26 -6.67
CA TYR A 124 15.08 4.83 -6.54
C TYR A 124 15.73 4.19 -5.32
N SER A 125 16.90 4.68 -4.91
CA SER A 125 17.72 4.09 -3.85
C SER A 125 17.65 4.84 -2.53
N CYS A 126 17.34 6.13 -2.55
CA CYS A 126 17.19 6.94 -1.35
C CYS A 126 16.22 8.10 -1.55
N ASN A 127 15.85 8.73 -0.45
CA ASN A 127 15.08 9.96 -0.43
C ASN A 127 15.47 10.81 0.77
N VAL A 128 15.38 12.13 0.58
CA VAL A 128 15.59 13.14 1.61
C VAL A 128 14.47 14.15 1.52
N ALA A 129 13.99 14.62 2.66
CA ALA A 129 12.92 15.60 2.73
C ALA A 129 13.09 16.50 3.96
N TYR A 130 12.61 17.73 3.86
CA TYR A 130 12.44 18.60 5.02
C TYR A 130 11.09 19.31 5.00
N LYS A 131 10.63 19.68 6.20
CA LYS A 131 9.46 20.52 6.43
C LYS A 131 9.77 21.58 7.49
N ILE A 132 9.24 22.78 7.33
CA ILE A 132 9.36 23.87 8.30
C ILE A 132 8.03 24.04 9.03
N GLY A 133 8.04 24.00 10.36
CA GLY A 133 6.88 24.29 11.21
C GLY A 133 6.01 23.08 11.57
N GLU A 134 5.71 22.18 10.64
CA GLU A 134 4.94 20.95 10.89
C GLU A 134 5.82 19.69 10.75
N ASP A 135 5.69 18.74 11.68
CA ASP A 135 6.41 17.45 11.65
C ASP A 135 5.83 16.52 10.56
N PHE A 136 6.59 15.51 10.15
CA PHE A 136 6.09 14.46 9.27
C PHE A 136 5.03 13.63 10.01
N ASP A 137 3.84 13.48 9.41
CA ASP A 137 2.76 12.67 9.98
C ASP A 137 3.25 11.24 10.28
N SER A 138 3.20 10.86 11.56
CA SER A 138 3.83 9.67 12.15
C SER A 138 3.16 8.32 11.78
N TYR A 139 2.57 8.19 10.58
CA TYR A 139 1.79 7.01 10.20
C TYR A 139 2.62 5.82 9.72
N LEU A 140 3.95 5.93 9.58
CA LEU A 140 4.70 4.86 8.93
C LEU A 140 5.30 3.80 9.85
N PHE A 141 5.58 4.02 11.13
CA PHE A 141 6.09 2.93 11.99
C PHE A 141 5.70 3.09 13.46
N HIS A 142 5.06 2.04 13.99
CA HIS A 142 4.84 1.84 15.41
C HIS A 142 6.21 1.63 16.07
N GLU A 143 6.75 2.69 16.66
CA GLU A 143 7.94 2.66 17.49
C GLU A 143 7.65 1.73 18.67
N LYS A 144 8.29 0.55 18.67
CA LYS A 144 8.11 -0.45 19.71
C LYS A 144 8.99 -0.06 20.90
N ASP A 145 8.40 0.46 21.97
CA ASP A 145 8.94 0.38 23.33
C ASP A 145 7.90 0.80 24.39
N PRO A 146 8.02 0.44 25.69
CA PRO A 146 8.65 -0.71 26.33
C PRO A 146 7.68 -1.50 27.27
N SER A 147 8.18 -2.63 27.80
CA SER A 147 7.88 -3.35 29.07
C SER A 147 6.75 -2.86 30.02
N PRO A 148 6.00 -3.77 30.69
CA PRO A 148 4.67 -3.51 31.22
C PRO A 148 4.68 -2.66 32.51
N ARG A 149 3.89 -1.59 32.55
CA ARG A 149 3.56 -0.89 33.80
C ARG A 149 2.43 -1.57 34.54
N THR A 150 2.72 -1.81 35.81
CA THR A 150 1.92 -2.42 36.87
C THR A 150 0.50 -1.86 36.94
N ARG A 151 -0.50 -2.76 36.97
CA ARG A 151 -1.88 -2.43 37.32
C ARG A 151 -1.98 -2.09 38.80
N PRO A 152 -2.71 -1.04 39.22
CA PRO A 152 -3.21 -0.98 40.59
C PRO A 152 -4.46 -1.87 40.70
N THR A 153 -4.41 -2.82 41.62
CA THR A 153 -5.58 -3.49 42.19
C THR A 153 -6.22 -2.60 43.25
N LEU A 154 -7.50 -2.28 43.08
CA LEU A 154 -8.44 -1.95 44.15
C LEU A 154 -9.83 -2.12 43.52
N GLY A 155 -10.70 -3.01 43.96
CA GLY A 155 -11.19 -3.24 45.32
C GLY A 155 -12.71 -3.23 45.17
N ILE A 156 -13.35 -4.36 45.48
CA ILE A 156 -14.75 -4.65 45.23
C ILE A 156 -15.66 -3.56 45.82
N VAL A 157 -16.56 -3.01 44.99
CA VAL A 157 -17.86 -2.51 45.46
C VAL A 157 -18.92 -3.36 44.78
N ALA A 158 -19.65 -4.10 45.60
CA ALA A 158 -20.71 -5.00 45.19
C ALA A 158 -21.95 -4.23 44.69
N GLY A 159 -22.62 -4.81 43.69
CA GLY A 159 -24.04 -4.60 43.43
C GLY A 159 -24.39 -3.73 42.21
N VAL A 160 -24.92 -4.39 41.17
CA VAL A 160 -25.68 -3.83 40.02
C VAL A 160 -24.87 -3.30 38.82
N THR A 161 -24.04 -4.13 38.15
CA THR A 161 -23.59 -3.83 36.76
C THR A 161 -23.24 -5.08 35.90
N GLY A 162 -23.69 -6.29 36.26
CA GLY A 162 -23.48 -7.47 35.41
C GLY A 162 -24.41 -7.52 34.18
N GLY A 163 -25.66 -7.07 34.35
CA GLY A 163 -26.67 -7.12 33.28
C GLY A 163 -26.45 -6.09 32.17
N SER A 164 -25.99 -4.89 32.51
CA SER A 164 -25.82 -3.78 31.56
C SER A 164 -24.71 -4.05 30.55
N ILE A 165 -23.59 -4.62 31.00
CA ILE A 165 -22.46 -4.95 30.12
C ILE A 165 -22.84 -6.11 29.19
N ALA A 166 -23.48 -7.15 29.72
CA ALA A 166 -23.97 -8.26 28.91
C ALA A 166 -25.00 -7.79 27.87
N PHE A 167 -25.91 -6.89 28.24
CA PHE A 167 -26.90 -6.33 27.32
C PHE A 167 -26.26 -5.48 26.21
N VAL A 168 -25.26 -4.66 26.52
CA VAL A 168 -24.52 -3.88 25.53
C VAL A 168 -23.75 -4.79 24.55
N ILE A 169 -23.14 -5.87 25.04
CA ILE A 169 -22.44 -6.84 24.17
C ILE A 169 -23.44 -7.60 23.30
N CYS A 170 -24.54 -8.10 23.87
CA CYS A 170 -25.58 -8.82 23.12
C CYS A 170 -26.26 -7.92 22.09
N THR A 171 -26.55 -6.66 22.42
CA THR A 171 -27.15 -5.72 21.46
C THR A 171 -26.16 -5.30 20.38
N GLY A 172 -24.89 -5.05 20.74
CA GLY A 172 -23.83 -4.74 19.77
C GLY A 172 -23.58 -5.88 18.78
N THR A 173 -23.49 -7.12 19.27
CA THR A 173 -23.34 -8.30 18.40
C THR A 173 -24.55 -8.51 17.49
N LEU A 174 -25.78 -8.36 18.00
CA LEU A 174 -27.00 -8.46 17.20
C LEU A 174 -27.02 -7.38 16.11
N VAL A 175 -26.70 -6.13 16.44
CA VAL A 175 -26.63 -5.03 15.46
C VAL A 175 -25.57 -5.32 14.40
N CYS A 176 -24.37 -5.77 14.78
CA CYS A 176 -23.32 -6.15 13.82
C CYS A 176 -23.77 -7.28 12.88
N ILE A 177 -24.46 -8.30 13.40
CA ILE A 177 -25.01 -9.39 12.59
C ILE A 177 -26.05 -8.86 11.60
N LEU A 178 -26.97 -8.00 12.05
CA LEU A 178 -27.98 -7.40 11.17
C LEU A 178 -27.36 -6.51 10.10
N LEU A 179 -26.33 -5.73 10.42
CA LEU A 179 -25.61 -4.90 9.45
C LEU A 179 -24.87 -5.76 8.42
N ARG A 180 -24.21 -6.84 8.84
CA ARG A 180 -23.59 -7.82 7.93
C ARG A 180 -24.63 -8.51 7.04
N HIS A 181 -25.76 -8.89 7.60
CA HIS A 181 -26.82 -9.55 6.83
C HIS A 181 -27.46 -8.60 5.81
N ARG A 182 -27.55 -7.30 6.13
CA ARG A 182 -28.00 -6.26 5.19
C ARG A 182 -26.98 -5.99 4.09
N SER A 183 -25.68 -5.95 4.41
CA SER A 183 -24.63 -5.70 3.41
C SER A 183 -24.50 -6.85 2.41
N ILE A 184 -24.57 -8.10 2.87
CA ILE A 184 -24.55 -9.29 1.99
C ILE A 184 -25.78 -9.27 1.07
N LYS A 185 -26.98 -9.04 1.61
CA LYS A 185 -28.22 -9.01 0.81
C LYS A 185 -28.25 -7.86 -0.20
N ALA A 186 -27.61 -6.74 0.10
CA ALA A 186 -27.46 -5.63 -0.85
C ALA A 186 -26.55 -6.01 -2.03
N ARG A 187 -25.41 -6.68 -1.74
CA ARG A 187 -24.48 -7.17 -2.76
C ARG A 187 -25.08 -8.28 -3.63
N GLU A 188 -25.89 -9.15 -3.04
CA GLU A 188 -26.63 -10.18 -3.78
C GLU A 188 -27.58 -9.57 -4.81
N ARG A 189 -28.33 -8.52 -4.42
CA ARG A 189 -29.21 -7.79 -5.36
C ARG A 189 -28.45 -7.10 -6.48
N GLU A 190 -27.28 -6.55 -6.18
CA GLU A 190 -26.41 -5.96 -7.21
C GLU A 190 -26.03 -7.01 -8.26
N VAL A 191 -25.71 -8.24 -7.85
CA VAL A 191 -25.39 -9.35 -8.75
C VAL A 191 -26.59 -9.79 -9.61
N ASP A 192 -27.80 -9.86 -9.04
CA ASP A 192 -29.01 -10.26 -9.78
C ASP A 192 -29.33 -9.32 -10.94
N VAL A 193 -29.02 -8.02 -10.82
CA VAL A 193 -29.22 -7.03 -11.90
C VAL A 193 -28.28 -7.27 -13.08
N PHE A 194 -27.16 -7.96 -12.88
CA PHE A 194 -26.12 -8.12 -13.88
C PHE A 194 -26.19 -9.43 -14.68
N ASP A 195 -27.04 -10.39 -14.32
CA ASP A 195 -27.00 -11.77 -14.86
C ASP A 195 -27.87 -11.99 -16.13
N ASP A 196 -28.34 -10.91 -16.76
CA ASP A 196 -29.29 -10.94 -17.90
C ASP A 196 -28.63 -11.16 -19.28
N ASP A 197 -27.30 -11.35 -19.35
CA ASP A 197 -26.58 -11.52 -20.61
C ASP A 197 -26.54 -13.01 -21.01
N PRO A 198 -27.20 -13.43 -22.11
CA PRO A 198 -27.15 -14.82 -22.55
C PRO A 198 -25.72 -15.24 -22.86
N LEU A 199 -25.31 -16.40 -22.36
CA LEU A 199 -24.08 -17.03 -22.82
C LEU A 199 -24.28 -17.40 -24.29
N GLU A 200 -23.74 -16.61 -25.23
CA GLU A 200 -23.51 -17.12 -26.58
C GLU A 200 -22.47 -18.23 -26.46
N ASP A 201 -22.98 -19.46 -26.45
CA ASP A 201 -22.24 -20.68 -26.65
C ASP A 201 -21.71 -20.68 -28.08
N ASN A 202 -20.39 -20.59 -28.22
CA ASN A 202 -19.64 -21.21 -29.31
C ASN A 202 -18.13 -21.08 -29.03
N THR A 203 -17.46 -22.24 -28.93
CA THR A 203 -16.01 -22.48 -29.07
C THR A 203 -15.10 -22.45 -27.83
N PHE A 204 -15.46 -23.14 -26.74
CA PHE A 204 -14.47 -23.94 -25.99
C PHE A 204 -15.13 -25.22 -25.48
N ASP A 205 -15.69 -25.97 -26.42
CA ASP A 205 -16.21 -27.32 -26.23
C ASP A 205 -15.12 -28.26 -25.66
N LYS A 206 -15.45 -28.91 -24.55
CA LYS A 206 -14.93 -30.23 -24.10
C LYS A 206 -13.41 -30.46 -24.21
N GLY A 207 -12.61 -29.42 -24.02
CA GLY A 207 -11.15 -29.49 -23.97
C GLY A 207 -10.61 -29.14 -22.59
N THR A 208 -9.41 -29.61 -22.27
CA THR A 208 -8.67 -29.41 -21.01
C THR A 208 -8.26 -27.93 -20.76
N GLY A 209 -9.00 -26.94 -21.28
CA GLY A 209 -8.70 -25.51 -21.17
C GLY A 209 -9.50 -24.78 -20.08
N PRO A 210 -9.21 -23.50 -19.83
CA PRO A 210 -9.92 -22.69 -18.85
C PRO A 210 -11.38 -22.45 -19.25
N ARG A 211 -12.30 -22.72 -18.33
CA ARG A 211 -13.76 -22.59 -18.53
C ARG A 211 -14.21 -21.13 -18.45
N ARG A 212 -15.22 -20.74 -19.25
CA ARG A 212 -15.94 -19.47 -19.05
C ARG A 212 -16.97 -19.64 -17.93
N PHE A 213 -16.97 -18.73 -16.97
CA PHE A 213 -17.90 -18.69 -15.84
C PHE A 213 -18.90 -17.54 -15.97
N ARG A 214 -20.11 -17.73 -15.43
CA ARG A 214 -21.06 -16.63 -15.24
C ARG A 214 -20.62 -15.74 -14.10
N TYR A 215 -20.98 -14.46 -14.15
CA TYR A 215 -20.61 -13.52 -13.10
C TYR A 215 -21.20 -13.94 -11.75
N ARG A 216 -22.49 -14.30 -11.71
CA ARG A 216 -23.16 -14.75 -10.49
C ARG A 216 -22.51 -15.98 -9.87
N GLU A 217 -22.09 -16.94 -10.69
CA GLU A 217 -21.39 -18.14 -10.23
C GLU A 217 -20.13 -17.77 -9.45
N LEU A 218 -19.30 -16.88 -10.00
CA LEU A 218 -18.08 -16.40 -9.34
C LEU A 218 -18.37 -15.49 -8.15
N ALA A 219 -19.41 -14.65 -8.24
CA ALA A 219 -19.82 -13.79 -7.15
C ALA A 219 -20.27 -14.61 -5.94
N THR A 220 -21.14 -15.61 -6.14
CA THR A 220 -21.55 -16.51 -5.06
C THR A 220 -20.37 -17.32 -4.51
N ALA A 221 -19.46 -17.79 -5.39
CA ALA A 221 -18.27 -18.51 -4.97
C ALA A 221 -17.33 -17.65 -4.09
N ALA A 222 -17.29 -16.33 -4.32
CA ALA A 222 -16.47 -15.36 -3.59
C ALA A 222 -17.21 -14.60 -2.48
N GLY A 223 -18.34 -15.12 -1.98
CA GLY A 223 -19.11 -14.45 -0.92
C GLY A 223 -19.61 -13.05 -1.32
N PHE A 224 -19.99 -12.88 -2.58
CA PHE A 224 -20.36 -11.60 -3.21
C PHE A 224 -19.25 -10.55 -3.10
N PHE A 225 -17.99 -11.00 -3.26
CA PHE A 225 -16.77 -10.20 -3.20
C PHE A 225 -16.58 -9.45 -1.89
N SER A 226 -17.02 -10.05 -0.77
CA SER A 226 -16.92 -9.44 0.56
C SER A 226 -15.46 -9.23 0.97
N ASP A 227 -15.23 -8.26 1.86
CA ASP A 227 -13.88 -7.98 2.32
C ASP A 227 -13.32 -9.12 3.18
N GLU A 228 -14.19 -9.94 3.78
CA GLU A 228 -13.79 -11.15 4.49
C GLU A 228 -13.12 -12.19 3.58
N GLU A 229 -13.52 -12.27 2.31
CA GLU A 229 -12.93 -13.17 1.33
C GLU A 229 -11.78 -12.52 0.54
N LYS A 230 -11.41 -11.27 0.83
CA LYS A 230 -10.36 -10.56 0.09
C LYS A 230 -8.97 -11.08 0.45
N LEU A 231 -8.23 -11.53 -0.56
CA LEU A 231 -6.84 -11.98 -0.43
C LEU A 231 -5.84 -10.84 -0.64
N GLY A 232 -6.22 -9.82 -1.43
CA GLY A 232 -5.37 -8.66 -1.67
C GLY A 232 -5.95 -7.71 -2.72
N GLU A 233 -5.34 -6.54 -2.83
CA GLU A 233 -5.73 -5.49 -3.77
C GLU A 233 -4.50 -4.77 -4.32
N GLY A 234 -4.57 -4.37 -5.59
CA GLY A 234 -3.56 -3.53 -6.22
C GLY A 234 -4.13 -2.76 -7.41
N GLY A 235 -3.29 -2.02 -8.13
CA GLY A 235 -3.72 -1.15 -9.25
C GLY A 235 -4.39 -1.86 -10.43
N PHE A 236 -4.34 -3.20 -10.46
CA PHE A 236 -4.97 -4.04 -11.49
C PHE A 236 -6.27 -4.71 -11.02
N GLY A 237 -6.72 -4.42 -9.80
CA GLY A 237 -7.94 -4.96 -9.22
C GLY A 237 -7.72 -5.70 -7.90
N SER A 238 -8.79 -6.35 -7.45
CA SER A 238 -8.83 -7.09 -6.19
C SER A 238 -8.83 -8.60 -6.43
N VAL A 239 -8.24 -9.36 -5.53
CA VAL A 239 -8.21 -10.82 -5.55
C VAL A 239 -9.00 -11.33 -4.35
N TYR A 240 -9.94 -12.24 -4.60
CA TYR A 240 -10.79 -12.84 -3.59
C TYR A 240 -10.58 -14.35 -3.54
N LYS A 241 -10.69 -14.91 -2.37
CA LYS A 241 -10.82 -16.34 -2.16
C LYS A 241 -12.21 -16.77 -2.60
N GLY A 242 -12.29 -17.92 -3.23
CA GLY A 242 -13.57 -18.49 -3.61
C GLY A 242 -13.58 -20.00 -3.54
N TYR A 243 -14.79 -20.56 -3.61
CA TYR A 243 -15.02 -21.99 -3.64
C TYR A 243 -16.03 -22.34 -4.73
N LEU A 244 -15.55 -23.04 -5.77
CA LEU A 244 -16.38 -23.52 -6.88
C LEU A 244 -16.99 -24.86 -6.50
N LYS A 245 -18.27 -24.85 -6.09
CA LYS A 245 -19.00 -26.04 -5.60
C LYS A 245 -19.03 -27.17 -6.63
N ASP A 246 -19.28 -26.85 -7.90
CA ASP A 246 -19.39 -27.83 -8.98
C ASP A 246 -18.10 -28.61 -9.24
N MET A 247 -16.96 -28.05 -8.83
CA MET A 247 -15.63 -28.62 -9.05
C MET A 247 -14.94 -29.06 -7.74
N ASP A 248 -15.59 -28.87 -6.59
CA ASP A 248 -14.98 -29.05 -5.25
C ASP A 248 -13.59 -28.38 -5.14
N LEU A 249 -13.48 -27.14 -5.63
CA LEU A 249 -12.18 -26.49 -5.84
C LEU A 249 -12.12 -25.11 -5.19
N ARG A 250 -11.06 -24.90 -4.39
CA ARG A 250 -10.69 -23.59 -3.86
C ARG A 250 -9.93 -22.80 -4.90
N VAL A 251 -10.34 -21.55 -5.10
CA VAL A 251 -9.83 -20.70 -6.17
C VAL A 251 -9.48 -19.30 -5.67
N ALA A 252 -8.64 -18.61 -6.44
CA ALA A 252 -8.39 -17.19 -6.34
C ALA A 252 -9.04 -16.47 -7.53
N ILE A 253 -9.99 -15.58 -7.25
CA ILE A 253 -10.78 -14.85 -8.24
C ILE A 253 -10.28 -13.41 -8.29
N LYS A 254 -9.55 -13.06 -9.36
CA LYS A 254 -9.09 -11.69 -9.61
C LYS A 254 -10.17 -10.92 -10.36
N ARG A 255 -10.78 -9.93 -9.72
CA ARG A 255 -11.69 -8.95 -10.32
C ARG A 255 -10.89 -7.75 -10.79
N VAL A 256 -10.79 -7.57 -12.10
CA VAL A 256 -9.99 -6.51 -12.71
C VAL A 256 -10.65 -5.15 -12.50
N SER A 257 -9.85 -4.14 -12.13
CA SER A 257 -10.38 -2.77 -11.95
C SER A 257 -10.88 -2.18 -13.26
N LYS A 258 -12.07 -1.57 -13.25
CA LYS A 258 -12.69 -0.90 -14.41
C LYS A 258 -11.87 0.28 -14.94
N SER A 259 -11.13 0.97 -14.07
CA SER A 259 -10.28 2.11 -14.44
C SER A 259 -8.91 1.69 -14.98
N SER A 260 -8.54 0.41 -14.84
CA SER A 260 -7.21 -0.08 -15.20
C SER A 260 -7.13 -0.52 -16.66
N GLN A 261 -6.67 0.38 -17.54
CA GLN A 261 -6.42 0.04 -18.95
C GLN A 261 -5.41 -1.10 -19.09
N GLN A 262 -4.37 -1.10 -18.25
CA GLN A 262 -3.36 -2.16 -18.23
C GLN A 262 -3.96 -3.48 -17.74
N GLY A 263 -4.78 -3.46 -16.67
CA GLY A 263 -5.48 -4.65 -16.19
C GLY A 263 -6.38 -5.28 -17.27
N ARG A 264 -7.04 -4.46 -18.08
CA ARG A 264 -7.83 -4.95 -19.23
C ARG A 264 -6.96 -5.57 -20.32
N LYS A 265 -5.79 -4.99 -20.64
CA LYS A 265 -4.83 -5.59 -21.58
C LYS A 265 -4.31 -6.93 -21.07
N GLU A 266 -3.97 -7.02 -19.78
CA GLU A 266 -3.54 -8.26 -19.13
C GLU A 266 -4.63 -9.32 -19.19
N TYR A 267 -5.89 -8.96 -18.89
CA TYR A 267 -7.02 -9.85 -19.02
C TYR A 267 -7.12 -10.45 -20.42
N ILE A 268 -7.11 -9.60 -21.46
CA ILE A 268 -7.20 -10.05 -22.86
C ILE A 268 -6.05 -11.00 -23.21
N SER A 269 -4.83 -10.65 -22.81
CA SER A 269 -3.64 -11.49 -23.02
C SER A 269 -3.77 -12.84 -22.31
N LYS A 270 -4.23 -12.85 -21.05
CA LYS A 270 -4.40 -14.06 -20.25
C LYS A 270 -5.44 -15.00 -20.85
N VAL A 271 -6.59 -14.47 -21.26
CA VAL A 271 -7.68 -15.25 -21.86
C VAL A 271 -7.28 -15.78 -23.25
N LYS A 272 -6.63 -14.96 -24.09
CA LYS A 272 -6.29 -15.36 -25.47
C LYS A 272 -5.04 -16.24 -25.58
N ILE A 273 -4.01 -15.99 -24.77
CA ILE A 273 -2.68 -16.56 -24.94
C ILE A 273 -2.35 -17.55 -23.83
N ILE A 274 -2.48 -17.13 -22.57
CA ILE A 274 -2.01 -17.90 -21.41
C ILE A 274 -2.97 -19.03 -21.05
N SER A 275 -4.21 -18.99 -21.54
CA SER A 275 -5.20 -20.06 -21.36
C SER A 275 -4.72 -21.44 -21.83
N ARG A 276 -3.71 -21.51 -22.70
CA ARG A 276 -3.16 -22.77 -23.23
C ARG A 276 -1.89 -23.24 -22.53
N LEU A 277 -1.37 -22.47 -21.56
CA LEU A 277 -0.11 -22.78 -20.89
C LEU A 277 -0.36 -23.61 -19.63
N ARG A 278 0.36 -24.73 -19.52
CA ARG A 278 0.37 -25.63 -18.36
C ARG A 278 1.81 -25.92 -18.01
N HIS A 279 2.26 -25.49 -16.84
CA HIS A 279 3.62 -25.72 -16.38
C HIS A 279 3.66 -25.75 -14.86
N ARG A 280 4.51 -26.61 -14.28
CA ARG A 280 4.64 -26.80 -12.82
C ARG A 280 4.97 -25.53 -12.03
N ASN A 281 5.58 -24.53 -12.68
CA ASN A 281 5.98 -23.26 -12.08
C ASN A 281 5.09 -22.07 -12.49
N LEU A 282 3.94 -22.33 -13.12
CA LEU A 282 2.96 -21.30 -13.49
C LEU A 282 1.63 -21.59 -12.80
N VAL A 283 1.06 -20.57 -12.15
CA VAL A 283 -0.26 -20.71 -11.52
C VAL A 283 -1.30 -21.01 -12.60
N GLN A 284 -2.02 -22.11 -12.43
CA GLN A 284 -2.99 -22.59 -13.40
C GLN A 284 -4.19 -21.63 -13.48
N LEU A 285 -4.48 -21.15 -14.69
CA LEU A 285 -5.75 -20.47 -14.99
C LEU A 285 -6.84 -21.55 -15.12
N ILE A 286 -7.84 -21.47 -14.26
CA ILE A 286 -9.00 -22.39 -14.24
C ILE A 286 -10.10 -21.86 -15.14
N GLY A 287 -10.25 -20.53 -15.21
CA GLY A 287 -11.26 -19.92 -16.05
C GLY A 287 -11.30 -18.41 -16.00
N TRP A 288 -12.34 -17.87 -16.59
CA TRP A 288 -12.51 -16.43 -16.76
C TRP A 288 -14.00 -16.08 -16.83
N CYS A 289 -14.30 -14.82 -16.52
CA CYS A 289 -15.62 -14.24 -16.73
C CYS A 289 -15.46 -12.92 -17.50
N HIS A 290 -16.33 -12.73 -18.48
CA HIS A 290 -16.58 -11.46 -19.15
C HIS A 290 -18.10 -11.32 -19.21
N GLY A 291 -18.63 -10.31 -18.55
CA GLY A 291 -20.06 -10.01 -18.57
C GLY A 291 -20.33 -8.77 -17.75
N SER A 292 -21.32 -7.98 -18.17
CA SER A 292 -21.90 -6.93 -17.31
C SER A 292 -20.89 -5.85 -16.86
N GLY A 293 -19.88 -5.59 -17.71
CA GLY A 293 -18.80 -4.65 -17.44
C GLY A 293 -17.75 -5.15 -16.45
N GLU A 294 -17.82 -6.42 -16.05
CA GLU A 294 -16.89 -7.07 -15.13
C GLU A 294 -15.97 -8.03 -15.87
N LEU A 295 -14.68 -7.99 -15.49
CA LEU A 295 -13.64 -8.84 -16.05
C LEU A 295 -12.99 -9.61 -14.89
N LEU A 296 -13.16 -10.94 -14.89
CA LEU A 296 -12.62 -11.78 -13.82
C LEU A 296 -11.75 -12.91 -14.37
N LEU A 297 -10.68 -13.23 -13.64
CA LEU A 297 -9.81 -14.36 -13.89
C LEU A 297 -9.83 -15.28 -12.67
N VAL A 298 -9.95 -16.59 -12.91
CA VAL A 298 -10.06 -17.61 -11.87
C VAL A 298 -8.80 -18.48 -11.92
N TYR A 299 -8.07 -18.51 -10.81
CA TYR A 299 -6.83 -19.26 -10.65
C TYR A 299 -6.96 -20.30 -9.55
N GLU A 300 -6.09 -21.31 -9.59
CA GLU A 300 -5.88 -22.19 -8.45
C GLU A 300 -5.44 -21.37 -7.22
N LEU A 301 -6.01 -21.71 -6.05
CA LEU A 301 -5.65 -21.04 -4.81
C LEU A 301 -4.28 -21.54 -4.32
N MET A 302 -3.32 -20.63 -4.23
CA MET A 302 -1.99 -20.91 -3.66
C MET A 302 -2.04 -20.75 -2.13
N PRO A 303 -1.95 -21.82 -1.33
CA PRO A 303 -2.16 -21.75 0.12
C PRO A 303 -1.08 -20.95 0.85
N ASN A 304 0.14 -20.93 0.31
CA ASN A 304 1.28 -20.21 0.88
C ASN A 304 1.33 -18.73 0.44
N GLY A 305 0.36 -18.27 -0.33
CA GLY A 305 0.31 -16.88 -0.79
C GLY A 305 1.49 -16.51 -1.69
N SER A 306 1.93 -15.25 -1.59
CA SER A 306 2.99 -14.70 -2.44
C SER A 306 4.36 -14.84 -1.78
N LEU A 307 5.41 -15.00 -2.59
CA LEU A 307 6.80 -15.00 -2.09
C LEU A 307 7.12 -13.75 -1.26
N ASN A 308 6.56 -12.59 -1.64
CA ASN A 308 6.71 -11.33 -0.93
C ASN A 308 6.32 -11.43 0.55
N SER A 309 5.31 -12.25 0.86
CA SER A 309 4.84 -12.47 2.23
C SER A 309 5.80 -13.30 3.08
N HIS A 310 6.73 -14.04 2.47
CA HIS A 310 7.69 -14.91 3.17
C HIS A 310 9.08 -14.28 3.32
N ILE A 311 9.47 -13.38 2.42
CA ILE A 311 10.81 -12.75 2.44
C ILE A 311 10.84 -11.46 3.28
N HIS A 312 9.69 -11.02 3.78
CA HIS A 312 9.54 -9.81 4.61
C HIS A 312 8.82 -10.08 5.94
N SER A 313 8.71 -11.35 6.37
CA SER A 313 8.17 -11.74 7.69
C SER A 313 9.22 -11.69 8.78
#